data_AF-A0A820C4S0-F1
#
_entry.id   AF-A0A820C4S0-F1
#
_cell.length_a   1.000
_cell.length_b   1.000
_cell.length_c   1.000
_cell.angle_alpha   90.00
_cell.angle_beta   90.00
_cell.angle_gamma   90.00
#
_symmetry.space_group_name_H-M   'P 1'
#
loop_
_entity.id
_entity.type
_entity.pdbx_description
1 polymer ?
#
loop_
_entity_poly.entity_id
_entity_poly.type
_entity_poly.pdbx_seq_one_letter_code
_entity_poly.pdbx_strand_id
1 'polypeptide(L)'
;GAYPHVPSSTPPLPMIIQFSWALPSDDNVFIDGLKSATQAIQQAARANGQDVDGSKEILYPNAALADTPLEQMYGKNVPKLRRIRQEWDPNNIMCLSGGFKF
;
A
#
# COMPACT_ATOMS: atom_id res chain seq x y z
N GLY A 1 1.22 1.87 16.55
CA GLY A 1 1.93 2.35 15.34
C GLY A 1 0.93 2.78 14.29
N ALA A 2 1.40 3.42 13.21
CA ALA A 2 0.57 3.80 12.06
C ALA A 2 0.10 2.59 11.25
N TYR A 3 0.98 1.61 11.06
CA TYR A 3 0.65 0.37 10.35
C TYR A 3 -0.29 -0.52 11.19
N PRO A 4 -1.39 -1.04 10.60
CA PRO A 4 -2.36 -1.88 11.29
C PRO A 4 -1.83 -3.33 11.40
N HIS A 5 -0.83 -3.56 12.25
CA HIS A 5 -0.45 -4.93 12.60
C HIS A 5 -1.32 -5.45 13.76
N VAL A 6 -1.72 -6.72 13.68
CA VAL A 6 -2.17 -7.46 14.87
C VAL A 6 -0.96 -7.81 15.74
N PRO A 7 -1.09 -7.88 17.08
CA PRO A 7 0.01 -8.29 17.95
C PRO A 7 0.49 -9.73 17.65
N SER A 8 1.62 -9.80 16.94
CA SER A 8 2.74 -10.74 17.05
C SER A 8 2.44 -12.21 17.41
N SER A 9 1.98 -12.97 16.44
CA SER A 9 2.48 -14.35 16.23
C SER A 9 2.87 -14.64 14.77
N THR A 10 2.62 -13.70 13.84
CA THR A 10 2.99 -13.83 12.43
C THR A 10 3.64 -12.53 11.97
N PRO A 11 4.96 -12.51 11.72
CA PRO A 11 5.61 -11.32 11.18
C PRO A 11 5.04 -11.01 9.78
N PRO A 12 4.87 -9.72 9.42
CA PRO A 12 4.53 -9.36 8.05
C PRO A 12 5.69 -9.77 7.13
N LEU A 13 5.38 -10.56 6.09
CA LEU A 13 6.32 -10.96 5.06
C LEU A 13 5.90 -10.30 3.74
N PRO A 14 6.30 -9.05 3.49
CA PRO A 14 5.91 -8.36 2.27
C PRO A 14 6.54 -9.03 1.06
N MET A 15 5.72 -9.35 0.07
CA MET A 15 6.19 -9.70 -1.27
C MET A 15 6.29 -8.42 -2.09
N ILE A 16 7.48 -8.15 -2.63
CA ILE A 16 7.72 -7.01 -3.51
C ILE A 16 7.77 -7.54 -4.94
N ILE A 17 6.89 -7.01 -5.80
CA ILE A 17 6.92 -7.24 -7.24
C ILE A 17 7.45 -5.96 -7.85
N GLN A 18 8.46 -6.08 -8.72
CA GLN A 18 9.10 -4.94 -9.33
C GLN A 18 9.32 -5.20 -10.82
N PHE A 19 8.97 -4.19 -11.63
CA PHE A 19 9.38 -4.09 -13.01
C PHE A 19 10.33 -2.90 -13.16
N SER A 20 11.28 -3.02 -14.09
CA SER A 20 12.22 -1.98 -14.44
C SER A 20 12.20 -1.82 -15.95
N TRP A 21 12.13 -0.58 -16.43
CA TRP A 21 12.07 -0.26 -17.87
C TRP A 21 12.87 1.00 -18.17
N ALA A 22 13.16 1.22 -19.46
CA ALA A 22 14.09 2.27 -19.89
C ALA A 22 13.40 3.57 -20.34
N LEU A 23 12.24 3.48 -20.99
CA LEU A 23 11.58 4.62 -21.61
C LEU A 23 10.41 5.11 -20.75
N PRO A 24 10.34 6.39 -20.37
CA PRO A 24 9.20 6.93 -19.62
C PRO A 24 7.86 6.79 -20.35
N SER A 25 7.87 6.65 -21.68
CA SER A 25 6.66 6.37 -22.47
C SER A 25 5.98 5.05 -22.08
N ASP A 26 6.72 4.14 -21.45
CA ASP A 26 6.22 2.82 -21.08
C ASP A 26 5.66 2.78 -19.65
N ASP A 27 5.70 3.90 -18.90
CA ASP A 27 5.29 3.97 -17.49
C ASP A 27 3.92 3.34 -17.26
N ASN A 28 2.92 3.73 -18.05
CA ASN A 28 1.57 3.19 -17.92
C ASN A 28 1.51 1.69 -18.18
N VAL A 29 2.24 1.19 -19.19
CA VAL A 29 2.28 -0.23 -19.53
C VAL A 29 2.81 -1.06 -18.36
N PHE A 30 3.92 -0.62 -17.75
CA PHE A 30 4.53 -1.35 -16.65
C PHE A 30 3.77 -1.17 -15.31
N ILE A 31 3.21 0.01 -15.04
CA ILE A 31 2.37 0.25 -13.85
C ILE A 31 1.09 -0.60 -13.92
N ASP A 32 0.40 -0.62 -15.07
CA ASP A 32 -0.81 -1.43 -15.25
C ASP A 32 -0.50 -2.92 -15.26
N GLY A 33 0.64 -3.31 -15.85
CA GLY A 33 1.17 -4.66 -15.77
C GLY A 33 1.44 -5.10 -14.34
N LEU A 34 2.02 -4.24 -13.50
CA LEU A 34 2.30 -4.52 -12.10
C LEU A 34 1.01 -4.72 -11.28
N LYS A 35 0.01 -3.85 -11.50
CA LYS A 35 -1.32 -3.98 -10.90
C LYS A 35 -1.97 -5.31 -11.30
N SER A 36 -1.94 -5.64 -12.58
CA SER A 36 -2.52 -6.87 -13.12
C SER A 36 -1.81 -8.13 -12.59
N ALA A 37 -0.48 -8.12 -12.55
CA ALA A 37 0.32 -9.22 -11.99
C ALA A 37 0.03 -9.45 -10.50
N THR A 38 -0.03 -8.36 -9.72
CA THR A 38 -0.36 -8.42 -8.29
C THR A 38 -1.75 -9.01 -8.07
N GLN A 39 -2.75 -8.55 -8.84
CA GLN A 39 -4.12 -9.05 -8.77
C GLN A 39 -4.20 -10.54 -9.13
N ALA A 40 -3.50 -10.97 -10.18
CA ALA A 40 -3.46 -12.37 -10.61
C ALA A 40 -2.85 -13.28 -9.52
N ILE A 41 -1.75 -12.85 -8.89
CA ILE A 41 -1.12 -13.62 -7.80
C ILE A 41 -2.05 -13.72 -6.59
N GLN A 42 -2.72 -12.63 -6.20
CA GLN A 42 -3.71 -12.66 -5.12
C GLN A 42 -4.89 -13.59 -5.42
N GLN A 43 -5.42 -13.55 -6.66
CA GLN A 43 -6.48 -14.46 -7.08
C GLN A 43 -6.03 -15.92 -7.04
N ALA A 44 -4.82 -16.21 -7.53
CA ALA A 44 -4.25 -17.55 -7.48
C ALA A 44 -4.04 -18.04 -6.04
N ALA A 45 -3.57 -17.19 -5.13
CA ALA A 45 -3.42 -17.53 -3.72
C ALA A 45 -4.76 -17.93 -3.09
N ARG A 46 -5.82 -17.14 -3.32
CA ARG A 46 -7.19 -17.46 -2.86
C ARG A 46 -7.71 -18.76 -3.47
N ALA A 47 -7.53 -18.94 -4.78
CA ALA A 47 -7.98 -20.16 -5.48
C ALA A 47 -7.28 -21.44 -4.96
N ASN A 48 -6.05 -21.31 -4.47
CA ASN A 48 -5.30 -22.39 -3.85
C ASN A 48 -5.56 -22.53 -2.33
N GLY A 49 -6.55 -21.81 -1.78
CA GLY A 49 -6.95 -21.91 -0.39
C GLY A 49 -6.00 -21.24 0.60
N GLN A 50 -5.14 -20.33 0.16
CA GLN A 50 -4.32 -19.53 1.07
C GLN A 50 -5.17 -18.48 1.78
N ASP A 51 -4.97 -18.35 3.10
CA ASP A 51 -5.60 -17.32 3.92
C ASP A 51 -4.85 -16.00 3.75
N VAL A 52 -5.21 -15.25 2.70
CA VAL A 52 -4.58 -13.97 2.33
C VAL A 52 -5.53 -12.77 2.45
N ASP A 53 -6.77 -12.96 2.90
CA ASP A 53 -7.80 -11.92 2.87
C ASP A 53 -7.72 -10.89 4.02
N GLY A 54 -8.42 -9.76 3.83
CA GLY A 54 -8.71 -8.78 4.88
C GLY A 54 -7.46 -8.06 5.38
N SER A 55 -7.17 -8.17 6.68
CA SER A 55 -6.00 -7.50 7.28
C SER A 55 -4.65 -8.04 6.78
N LYS A 56 -4.65 -9.18 6.07
CA LYS A 56 -3.45 -9.77 5.47
C LYS A 56 -3.13 -9.17 4.09
N GLU A 57 -4.06 -8.44 3.49
CA GLU A 57 -3.88 -7.71 2.23
C GLU A 57 -3.34 -6.29 2.43
N ILE A 58 -3.10 -5.88 3.68
CA ILE A 58 -2.58 -4.55 3.95
C ILE A 58 -1.21 -4.40 3.27
N LEU A 59 -1.11 -3.42 2.38
CA LEU A 59 0.07 -3.14 1.59
C LEU A 59 1.12 -2.44 2.44
N TYR A 60 2.37 -2.82 2.23
CA TYR A 60 3.51 -2.18 2.86
C TYR A 60 3.76 -0.79 2.22
N PRO A 61 3.61 0.34 2.95
CA PRO A 61 3.64 1.67 2.36
C PRO A 61 4.93 1.99 1.60
N ASN A 62 6.07 1.46 2.05
CA ASN A 62 7.36 1.73 1.42
C ASN A 62 7.51 1.06 0.04
N ALA A 63 6.63 0.14 -0.32
CA ALA A 63 6.60 -0.54 -1.62
C ALA A 63 5.28 -0.32 -2.38
N ALA A 64 4.40 0.54 -1.88
CA ALA A 64 3.10 0.81 -2.49
C ALA A 64 3.20 1.83 -3.63
N LEU A 65 2.35 1.70 -4.64
CA LEU A 65 2.24 2.66 -5.74
C LEU A 65 1.71 4.00 -5.22
N ALA A 66 2.09 5.10 -5.86
CA ALA A 66 1.74 6.45 -5.41
C ALA A 66 0.23 6.73 -5.35
N ASP A 67 -0.57 6.02 -6.16
CA ASP A 67 -2.03 6.11 -6.21
C ASP A 67 -2.75 5.10 -5.30
N THR A 68 -2.00 4.35 -4.48
CA THR A 68 -2.56 3.36 -3.55
C THR A 68 -3.48 4.06 -2.52
N PRO A 69 -4.74 3.63 -2.36
CA PRO A 69 -5.63 4.17 -1.33
C PRO A 69 -5.05 3.97 0.08
N LEU A 70 -5.17 5.00 0.94
CA LEU A 70 -4.65 4.95 2.31
C LEU A 70 -5.22 3.77 3.11
N GLU A 71 -6.47 3.41 2.86
CA GLU A 71 -7.18 2.32 3.54
C GLU A 71 -6.51 0.97 3.26
N GLN A 72 -5.91 0.78 2.08
CA GLN A 72 -5.17 -0.43 1.74
C GLN A 72 -3.81 -0.52 2.46
N MET A 73 -3.28 0.59 2.98
CA MET A 73 -2.00 0.63 3.69
C MET A 73 -2.14 0.75 5.21
N TYR A 74 -3.11 1.53 5.66
CA TYR A 74 -3.28 1.91 7.06
C TYR A 74 -4.59 1.40 7.67
N GLY A 75 -5.51 0.87 6.85
CA GLY A 75 -6.78 0.31 7.29
C GLY A 75 -7.56 1.24 8.22
N LYS A 76 -8.04 0.70 9.33
CA LYS A 76 -8.80 1.46 10.35
C LYS A 76 -8.02 2.60 11.01
N ASN A 77 -6.71 2.72 10.81
CA ASN A 77 -5.91 3.79 11.39
C ASN A 77 -6.00 5.10 10.59
N VAL A 78 -6.52 5.09 9.35
CA VAL A 78 -6.62 6.30 8.51
C VAL A 78 -7.25 7.49 9.25
N PRO A 79 -8.43 7.38 9.90
CA PRO A 79 -9.03 8.52 10.60
C PRO A 79 -8.15 9.08 11.72
N LYS A 80 -7.41 8.22 12.43
CA LYS A 80 -6.46 8.65 13.46
C LYS A 80 -5.29 9.42 12.85
N LEU A 81 -4.74 8.94 11.74
CA LEU A 81 -3.63 9.59 11.04
C LEU A 81 -4.04 10.96 10.49
N ARG A 82 -5.26 11.10 9.97
CA ARG A 82 -5.82 12.40 9.55
C ARG A 82 -5.90 13.40 10.70
N ARG A 83 -6.35 12.96 11.89
CA ARG A 83 -6.39 13.81 13.10
C ARG A 83 -5.00 14.26 13.54
N ILE A 84 -4.02 13.34 13.53
CA ILE A 84 -2.62 13.67 13.85
C ILE A 84 -2.09 14.72 12.87
N ARG A 85 -2.34 14.57 11.56
CA ARG A 85 -1.94 15.57 10.56
C ARG A 85 -2.60 16.93 10.83
N GLN A 86 -3.90 16.95 11.16
CA GLN A 86 -4.60 18.20 11.48
C GLN A 86 -4.02 18.92 12.71
N GLU A 87 -3.58 18.16 13.71
CA GLU A 87 -2.99 18.70 14.94
C GLU A 87 -1.57 19.24 14.73
N TRP A 88 -0.74 18.52 13.98
CA TRP A 88 0.70 18.80 13.88
C TRP A 88 1.15 19.46 12.57
N ASP A 89 0.36 19.34 11.51
CA ASP A 89 0.57 20.01 10.22
C ASP A 89 -0.74 20.68 9.74
N PRO A 90 -1.27 21.65 10.50
CA PRO A 90 -2.57 22.28 10.19
C PRO A 90 -2.58 22.97 8.82
N ASN A 91 -1.44 23.52 8.39
CA ASN A 91 -1.27 24.21 7.10
C ASN A 91 -0.94 23.26 5.95
N ASN A 92 -0.87 21.95 6.22
CA ASN A 92 -0.65 20.93 5.21
C ASN A 92 0.66 21.10 4.42
N ILE A 93 1.71 21.60 5.08
CA ILE A 93 3.02 21.86 4.47
C ILE A 93 3.66 20.56 4.03
N MET A 94 3.49 19.47 4.78
CA MET A 94 4.03 18.16 4.41
C MET A 94 3.32 17.56 3.19
N CYS A 95 2.12 18.02 2.84
CA CYS A 95 1.51 17.62 1.58
C CYS A 95 2.19 18.22 0.35
N LEU A 96 3.07 19.20 0.50
CA LEU A 96 3.87 19.76 -0.60
C LEU A 96 5.07 18.88 -0.98
N SER A 97 5.45 17.89 -0.15
CA SER A 97 6.49 16.92 -0.49
C SER A 97 5.94 15.77 -1.34
N GLY A 98 6.77 14.77 -1.68
CA GLY A 98 6.27 13.47 -2.15
C GLY A 98 5.48 12.70 -1.09
N GLY A 99 5.08 11.46 -1.41
CA GLY A 99 4.43 10.54 -0.47
C GLY A 99 2.91 10.66 -0.36
N PHE A 100 2.32 9.83 0.50
CA PHE A 100 0.87 9.71 0.68
C PHE A 100 0.26 10.91 1.44
N LYS A 101 -0.94 11.33 1.03
CA LYS A 101 -1.64 12.52 1.54
C LYS A 101 -2.78 12.11 2.47
N PHE A 102 -2.89 12.72 3.66
CA PHE A 102 -3.86 12.40 4.72
C PHE A 102 -4.87 13.54 4.93
#